data_AF-A0A1F5P3F4-F1
#
_entry.id   AF-A0A1F5P3F4-F1
#
_cell.length_a   1.000
_cell.length_b   1.000
_cell.length_c   1.000
_cell.angle_alpha   90.00
_cell.angle_beta   90.00
_cell.angle_gamma   90.00
#
_symmetry.space_group_name_H-M   'P 1'
#
loop_
_entity.id
_entity.type
_entity.pdbx_description
1 polymer ?
#
loop_
_entity_poly.entity_id
_entity_poly.type
_entity_poly.pdbx_seq_one_letter_code
_entity_poly.pdbx_strand_id
1 'polypeptide(L)'
;MTYNSNPNPTPPRGAYRRLRSFHGAEIIYDFTVEFCRLYIDRTYGTNRTHDQMVQAARSGKQNIADLSSVALAKGEGSKAASQWATTEIKLVNVARASLEELLLDYEDFLRQQGLPKWDKDDPRARALRDLARLPNKSYKTYSSYLSSPEPAANCMITLINQTNFLLDQQIKAIRGQFDERGISPESHQNRAARLLAENRKNQAEFDAYLQQFLKKKP
;
A
#
# COMPACT_ATOMS: atom_id res chain seq x y z
N MET A 1 -30.49 24.68 25.93
CA MET A 1 -29.75 24.53 24.65
C MET A 1 -28.90 23.27 24.74
N THR A 2 -29.43 22.15 24.26
CA THR A 2 -28.73 20.87 24.21
C THR A 2 -27.76 20.89 23.02
N TYR A 3 -26.46 20.78 23.31
CA TYR A 3 -25.44 20.62 22.27
C TYR A 3 -25.66 19.26 21.60
N ASN A 4 -26.06 19.29 20.33
CA ASN A 4 -26.25 18.12 19.49
C ASN A 4 -24.85 17.54 19.17
N SER A 5 -24.40 16.61 19.99
CA SER A 5 -23.18 15.83 19.75
C SER A 5 -23.43 14.89 18.57
N ASN A 6 -23.05 15.33 17.36
CA ASN A 6 -23.07 14.47 16.18
C ASN A 6 -21.69 13.79 16.08
N PRO A 7 -21.55 12.49 16.46
CA PRO A 7 -20.28 11.80 16.31
C PRO A 7 -20.08 11.49 14.83
N ASN A 8 -19.18 12.23 14.18
CA ASN A 8 -18.75 11.88 12.83
C ASN A 8 -18.25 10.43 12.80
N PRO A 9 -18.71 9.59 11.86
CA PRO A 9 -18.51 8.15 11.95
C PRO A 9 -17.04 7.81 11.73
N THR A 10 -16.50 6.98 12.62
CA THR A 10 -15.33 6.17 12.31
C THR A 10 -15.56 5.47 10.98
N PRO A 11 -14.54 5.32 10.10
CA PRO A 11 -14.72 4.42 8.98
C PRO A 11 -15.11 3.06 9.56
N PRO A 12 -16.24 2.48 9.13
CA PRO A 12 -16.78 1.30 9.77
C PRO A 12 -15.72 0.20 9.75
N ARG A 13 -15.55 -0.51 10.87
CA ARG A 13 -14.70 -1.70 10.96
C ARG A 13 -14.93 -2.55 9.71
N GLY A 14 -13.87 -2.79 8.94
CA GLY A 14 -13.99 -3.53 7.69
C GLY A 14 -14.13 -2.71 6.40
N ALA A 15 -13.94 -1.39 6.43
CA ALA A 15 -13.91 -0.56 5.20
C ALA A 15 -12.89 -1.06 4.15
N TYR A 16 -11.80 -1.72 4.58
CA TYR A 16 -10.83 -2.37 3.70
C TYR A 16 -11.45 -3.44 2.79
N ARG A 17 -12.57 -4.07 3.19
CA ARG A 17 -13.29 -5.06 2.38
C ARG A 17 -13.92 -4.46 1.12
N ARG A 18 -13.85 -3.15 0.90
CA ARG A 18 -14.25 -2.52 -0.36
C ARG A 18 -13.06 -2.20 -1.26
N LEU A 19 -11.84 -2.35 -0.77
CA LEU A 19 -10.64 -2.07 -1.55
C LEU A 19 -10.41 -3.16 -2.58
N ARG A 20 -10.25 -2.77 -3.85
CA ARG A 20 -9.90 -3.70 -4.93
C ARG A 20 -8.54 -4.37 -4.69
N SER A 21 -7.60 -3.66 -4.05
CA SER A 21 -6.31 -4.19 -3.61
C SER A 21 -6.49 -5.30 -2.57
N PHE A 22 -7.40 -5.12 -1.60
CA PHE A 22 -7.72 -6.15 -0.61
C PHE A 22 -8.33 -7.40 -1.24
N HIS A 23 -9.32 -7.23 -2.14
CA HIS A 23 -9.90 -8.39 -2.86
C HIS A 23 -8.84 -9.14 -3.70
N GLY A 24 -7.92 -8.41 -4.35
CA GLY A 24 -6.80 -9.04 -5.06
C GLY A 24 -5.91 -9.85 -4.11
N ALA A 25 -5.49 -9.25 -2.99
CA ALA A 25 -4.64 -9.91 -2.00
C ALA A 25 -5.32 -11.11 -1.31
N GLU A 26 -6.64 -11.07 -1.13
CA GLU A 26 -7.41 -12.20 -0.59
C GLU A 26 -7.42 -13.39 -1.54
N ILE A 27 -7.69 -13.14 -2.83
CA ILE A 27 -7.64 -14.19 -3.85
C ILE A 27 -6.23 -14.78 -3.98
N ILE A 28 -5.20 -13.92 -3.95
CA ILE A 28 -3.80 -14.35 -3.97
C ILE A 28 -3.52 -15.27 -2.78
N TYR A 29 -3.91 -14.88 -1.58
CA TYR A 29 -3.71 -15.69 -0.38
C TYR A 29 -4.35 -17.08 -0.49
N ASP A 30 -5.64 -17.13 -0.81
CA ASP A 30 -6.38 -18.40 -0.90
C ASP A 30 -5.80 -19.30 -2.02
N PHE A 31 -5.43 -18.70 -3.15
CA PHE A 31 -4.81 -19.42 -4.26
C PHE A 31 -3.42 -19.93 -3.91
N THR A 32 -2.59 -19.13 -3.24
CA THR A 32 -1.23 -19.53 -2.85
C THR A 32 -1.25 -20.69 -1.87
N VAL A 33 -2.19 -20.73 -0.92
CA VAL A 33 -2.35 -21.89 -0.03
C VAL A 33 -2.58 -23.18 -0.80
N GLU A 34 -3.50 -23.17 -1.78
CA GLU A 34 -3.78 -24.35 -2.60
C GLU A 34 -2.65 -24.68 -3.58
N PHE A 35 -2.02 -23.67 -4.18
CA PHE A 35 -0.86 -23.84 -5.05
C PHE A 35 0.29 -24.54 -4.30
N CYS A 36 0.63 -24.06 -3.10
CA CYS A 36 1.68 -24.65 -2.30
C CYS A 36 1.32 -26.07 -1.86
N ARG A 37 0.04 -26.35 -1.54
CA ARG A 37 -0.42 -27.71 -1.24
C ARG A 37 -0.25 -28.68 -2.42
N LEU A 38 -0.44 -28.22 -3.64
CA LEU A 38 -0.41 -29.05 -4.85
C LEU A 38 1.00 -29.21 -5.44
N TYR A 39 1.81 -28.16 -5.42
CA TYR A 39 3.01 -28.07 -6.25
C TYR A 39 4.31 -27.81 -5.49
N ILE A 40 4.23 -27.47 -4.20
CA ILE A 40 5.43 -27.30 -3.37
C ILE A 40 5.53 -28.49 -2.44
N ASP A 41 6.50 -29.37 -2.72
CA ASP A 41 6.76 -30.55 -1.91
C ASP A 41 7.05 -30.14 -0.45
N ARG A 42 6.62 -30.97 0.51
CA ARG A 42 6.83 -30.77 1.96
C ARG A 42 7.97 -31.61 2.53
N THR A 43 8.77 -32.27 1.68
CA THR A 43 9.97 -32.99 2.11
C THR A 43 11.03 -32.02 2.66
N TYR A 44 12.07 -32.56 3.31
CA TYR A 44 13.07 -31.77 4.03
C TYR A 44 13.73 -30.72 3.13
N GLY A 45 13.59 -29.44 3.50
CA GLY A 45 14.11 -28.27 2.76
C GLY A 45 13.05 -27.49 1.98
N THR A 46 12.12 -28.17 1.30
CA THR A 46 11.07 -27.53 0.49
C THR A 46 9.88 -27.04 1.33
N ASN A 47 9.69 -27.60 2.54
CA ASN A 47 8.71 -27.09 3.51
C ASN A 47 8.94 -25.60 3.87
N ARG A 48 10.19 -25.13 3.85
CA ARG A 48 10.48 -23.71 4.11
C ARG A 48 9.95 -22.81 2.99
N THR A 49 10.04 -23.25 1.74
CA THR A 49 9.52 -22.49 0.58
C THR A 49 8.00 -22.39 0.66
N HIS A 50 7.33 -23.50 0.99
CA HIS A 50 5.89 -23.53 1.25
C HIS A 50 5.49 -22.47 2.29
N ASP A 51 6.14 -22.48 3.45
CA ASP A 51 5.81 -21.57 4.55
C ASP A 51 6.11 -20.11 4.21
N GLN A 52 7.21 -19.85 3.48
CA GLN A 52 7.57 -18.51 3.02
C GLN A 52 6.53 -17.93 2.05
N MET A 53 6.13 -18.69 1.03
CA MET A 53 5.11 -18.25 0.06
C MET A 53 3.77 -17.96 0.75
N VAL A 54 3.29 -18.89 1.58
CA VAL A 54 2.02 -18.72 2.31
C VAL A 54 2.08 -17.52 3.25
N GLN A 55 3.21 -17.30 3.93
CA GLN A 55 3.38 -16.18 4.84
C GLN A 55 3.49 -14.85 4.11
N ALA A 56 4.17 -14.79 2.97
CA ALA A 56 4.25 -13.60 2.12
C ALA A 56 2.84 -13.20 1.63
N ALA A 57 2.06 -14.16 1.13
CA ALA A 57 0.68 -13.93 0.71
C ALA A 57 -0.22 -13.45 1.87
N ARG A 58 -0.08 -14.07 3.05
CA ARG A 58 -0.81 -13.68 4.27
C ARG A 58 -0.45 -12.26 4.72
N SER A 59 0.85 -11.94 4.75
CA SER A 59 1.37 -10.63 5.12
C SER A 59 0.85 -9.53 4.18
N GLY A 60 0.87 -9.79 2.87
CA GLY A 60 0.29 -8.90 1.86
C GLY A 60 -1.16 -8.54 2.16
N LYS A 61 -2.00 -9.54 2.45
CA LYS A 61 -3.42 -9.33 2.80
C LYS A 61 -3.61 -8.60 4.14
N GLN A 62 -2.88 -8.99 5.19
CA GLN A 62 -3.07 -8.46 6.53
C GLN A 62 -2.72 -6.98 6.64
N ASN A 63 -1.60 -6.57 6.06
CA ASN A 63 -1.19 -5.16 6.11
C ASN A 63 -2.21 -4.24 5.42
N ILE A 64 -2.92 -4.72 4.38
CA ILE A 64 -4.03 -3.97 3.76
C ILE A 64 -5.26 -3.90 4.69
N ALA A 65 -5.57 -4.98 5.43
CA ALA A 65 -6.67 -4.99 6.38
C ALA A 65 -6.43 -4.02 7.55
N ASP A 66 -5.18 -3.98 8.03
CA ASP A 66 -4.77 -3.17 9.18
C ASP A 66 -4.84 -1.67 8.90
N LEU A 67 -4.84 -1.23 7.62
CA LEU A 67 -5.08 0.16 7.21
C LEU A 67 -6.35 0.75 7.85
N SER A 68 -7.39 -0.08 7.98
CA SER A 68 -8.68 0.37 8.53
C SER A 68 -8.65 0.68 10.03
N SER A 69 -7.68 0.13 10.76
CA SER A 69 -7.56 0.36 12.20
C SER A 69 -6.95 1.72 12.54
N VAL A 70 -6.27 2.37 11.58
CA VAL A 70 -5.43 3.54 11.83
C VAL A 70 -6.20 4.87 11.71
N ALA A 71 -7.48 4.86 11.33
CA ALA A 71 -8.25 6.06 10.97
C ALA A 71 -8.76 6.92 12.16
N LEU A 72 -7.94 7.08 13.20
CA LEU A 72 -8.26 7.86 14.40
C LEU A 72 -7.16 8.90 14.65
N ALA A 73 -7.15 9.98 13.88
CA ALA A 73 -6.48 11.22 14.30
C ALA A 73 -7.13 12.42 13.64
N LYS A 74 -8.18 12.97 14.27
CA LYS A 74 -8.72 14.28 13.88
C LYS A 74 -7.88 15.40 14.52
N GLY A 75 -7.37 16.25 13.63
CA GLY A 75 -6.73 17.52 13.89
C GLY A 75 -6.03 17.95 12.61
N GLU A 76 -6.72 18.76 11.79
CA GLU A 76 -6.14 19.34 10.57
C GLU A 76 -4.85 20.09 10.93
N GLY A 77 -3.75 19.77 10.25
CA GLY A 77 -2.43 20.34 10.53
C GLY A 77 -1.73 19.84 11.81
N SER A 78 -2.23 18.79 12.47
CA SER A 78 -1.58 18.22 13.65
C SER A 78 -0.50 17.19 13.30
N LYS A 79 0.54 17.07 14.14
CA LYS A 79 1.57 16.02 14.04
C LYS A 79 0.97 14.59 13.97
N ALA A 80 -0.19 14.39 14.59
CA ALA A 80 -0.89 13.10 14.59
C ALA A 80 -1.40 12.71 13.19
N ALA A 81 -1.85 13.69 12.40
CA ALA A 81 -2.34 13.44 11.04
C ALA A 81 -1.21 13.08 10.05
N SER A 82 -0.04 13.71 10.17
CA SER A 82 1.16 13.35 9.37
C SER A 82 1.76 12.00 9.78
N GLN A 83 1.73 11.70 11.08
CA GLN A 83 2.15 10.40 11.60
C GLN A 83 1.22 9.29 11.10
N TRP A 84 -0.09 9.54 11.04
CA TRP A 84 -1.07 8.63 10.46
C TRP A 84 -0.79 8.35 8.98
N ALA A 85 -0.59 9.40 8.17
CA ALA A 85 -0.19 9.30 6.77
C ALA A 85 1.00 8.36 6.57
N THR A 86 2.01 8.56 7.41
CA THR A 86 3.25 7.81 7.38
C THR A 86 3.00 6.34 7.72
N THR A 87 2.18 6.05 8.73
CA THR A 87 1.83 4.68 9.10
C THR A 87 1.01 3.99 8.01
N GLU A 88 0.02 4.67 7.42
CA GLU A 88 -0.79 4.10 6.34
C GLU A 88 0.08 3.75 5.12
N ILE A 89 0.92 4.69 4.67
CA ILE A 89 1.88 4.45 3.58
C ILE A 89 2.83 3.30 3.92
N LYS A 90 3.31 3.21 5.17
CA LYS A 90 4.18 2.10 5.61
C LYS A 90 3.48 0.75 5.47
N LEU A 91 2.24 0.62 5.94
CA LEU A 91 1.48 -0.63 5.83
C LEU A 91 1.24 -1.01 4.36
N VAL A 92 0.89 -0.06 3.49
CA VAL A 92 0.75 -0.33 2.05
C VAL A 92 2.08 -0.75 1.42
N ASN A 93 3.20 -0.13 1.82
CA ASN A 93 4.53 -0.51 1.35
C ASN A 93 4.92 -1.93 1.81
N VAL A 94 4.63 -2.30 3.05
CA VAL A 94 4.88 -3.67 3.55
C VAL A 94 4.03 -4.67 2.78
N ALA A 95 2.74 -4.39 2.57
CA ALA A 95 1.88 -5.24 1.76
C ALA A 95 2.45 -5.44 0.35
N ARG A 96 2.90 -4.36 -0.28
CA ARG A 96 3.49 -4.39 -1.61
C ARG A 96 4.81 -5.16 -1.67
N ALA A 97 5.68 -4.99 -0.67
CA ALA A 97 6.92 -5.74 -0.57
C ALA A 97 6.67 -7.25 -0.40
N SER A 98 5.72 -7.64 0.46
CA SER A 98 5.36 -9.05 0.64
C SER A 98 4.79 -9.69 -0.64
N LEU A 99 4.00 -8.94 -1.43
CA LEU A 99 3.53 -9.43 -2.72
C LEU A 99 4.62 -9.48 -3.78
N GLU A 100 5.64 -8.61 -3.71
CA GLU A 100 6.82 -8.66 -4.57
C GLU A 100 7.71 -9.86 -4.26
N GLU A 101 7.90 -10.20 -2.99
CA GLU A 101 8.58 -11.44 -2.57
C GLU A 101 7.86 -12.67 -3.13
N LEU A 102 6.54 -12.73 -2.96
CA LEU A 102 5.72 -13.81 -3.51
C LEU A 102 5.77 -13.87 -5.04
N LEU A 103 5.85 -12.73 -5.72
CA LEU A 103 6.01 -12.67 -7.18
C LEU A 103 7.29 -13.41 -7.60
N LEU A 104 8.41 -13.11 -6.93
CA LEU A 104 9.69 -13.76 -7.19
C LEU A 104 9.62 -15.26 -6.92
N ASP A 105 8.94 -15.70 -5.86
CA ASP A 105 8.75 -17.14 -5.58
C ASP A 105 8.02 -17.87 -6.73
N TYR A 106 7.00 -17.27 -7.33
CA TYR A 106 6.32 -17.85 -8.49
C TYR A 106 7.19 -17.86 -9.75
N GLU A 107 7.99 -16.82 -9.96
CA GLU A 107 8.92 -16.74 -11.09
C GLU A 107 10.04 -17.77 -10.96
N ASP A 108 10.56 -17.95 -9.74
CA ASP A 108 11.55 -18.95 -9.41
C ASP A 108 11.00 -20.36 -9.55
N PHE A 109 9.75 -20.61 -9.12
CA PHE A 109 9.08 -21.88 -9.36
C PHE A 109 9.04 -22.24 -10.84
N LEU A 110 8.59 -21.31 -11.71
CA LEU A 110 8.55 -21.55 -13.15
C LEU A 110 9.95 -21.86 -13.71
N ARG A 111 10.94 -21.05 -13.35
CA ARG A 111 12.32 -21.18 -13.80
C ARG A 111 12.93 -22.52 -13.36
N GLN A 112 12.77 -22.92 -12.10
CA GLN A 112 13.33 -24.15 -11.56
C GLN A 112 12.69 -25.41 -12.14
N GLN A 113 11.39 -25.35 -12.49
CA GLN A 113 10.65 -26.45 -13.10
C GLN A 113 10.77 -26.48 -14.63
N GLY A 114 11.51 -25.53 -15.25
CA GLY A 114 11.63 -25.42 -16.71
C GLY A 114 10.31 -25.06 -17.42
N LEU A 115 9.39 -24.41 -16.71
CA LEU A 115 8.08 -24.01 -17.21
C LEU A 115 8.12 -22.58 -17.78
N PRO A 116 7.42 -22.30 -18.88
CA PRO A 116 7.47 -21.00 -19.53
C PRO A 116 6.71 -19.93 -18.72
N LYS A 117 7.37 -18.78 -18.52
CA LYS A 117 6.74 -17.54 -18.04
C LYS A 117 6.03 -16.85 -19.20
N TRP A 118 4.78 -16.45 -18.99
CA TRP A 118 3.99 -15.73 -19.98
C TRP A 118 4.45 -14.29 -20.06
N ASP A 119 4.73 -13.83 -21.28
CA ASP A 119 5.03 -12.42 -21.51
C ASP A 119 3.76 -11.56 -21.29
N LYS A 120 3.96 -10.26 -21.07
CA LYS A 120 2.87 -9.28 -20.97
C LYS A 120 1.98 -9.27 -22.22
N ASP A 121 2.43 -9.73 -23.38
CA ASP A 121 1.64 -9.79 -24.61
C ASP A 121 1.19 -11.21 -24.98
N ASP A 122 1.31 -12.16 -24.06
CA ASP A 122 0.71 -13.49 -24.21
C ASP A 122 -0.83 -13.39 -24.17
N PRO A 123 -1.57 -13.99 -25.13
CA PRO A 123 -3.03 -14.02 -25.12
C PRO A 123 -3.63 -14.54 -23.81
N ARG A 124 -2.98 -15.52 -23.16
CA ARG A 124 -3.41 -16.11 -21.89
C ARG A 124 -3.26 -15.11 -20.74
N ALA A 125 -2.15 -14.37 -20.72
CA ALA A 125 -1.91 -13.30 -19.75
C ALA A 125 -2.85 -12.09 -19.98
N ARG A 126 -3.23 -11.80 -21.24
CA ARG A 126 -4.29 -10.81 -21.54
C ARG A 126 -5.65 -11.24 -20.98
N ALA A 127 -6.06 -12.48 -21.26
CA ALA A 127 -7.34 -13.02 -20.78
C ALA A 127 -7.44 -12.96 -19.25
N LEU A 128 -6.37 -13.33 -18.53
CA LEU A 128 -6.31 -13.20 -17.08
C LEU A 128 -6.46 -11.75 -16.61
N ARG A 129 -5.82 -10.79 -17.29
CA ARG A 129 -5.93 -9.38 -16.92
C ARG A 129 -7.37 -8.87 -17.06
N ASP A 130 -8.12 -9.38 -18.03
CA ASP A 130 -9.53 -9.05 -18.20
C ASP A 130 -10.40 -9.61 -17.08
N LEU A 131 -10.09 -10.80 -16.54
CA LEU A 131 -10.79 -11.34 -15.36
C LEU A 131 -10.69 -10.43 -14.14
N ALA A 132 -9.58 -9.69 -14.00
CA ALA A 132 -9.41 -8.78 -12.87
C ALA A 132 -10.32 -7.53 -12.93
N ARG A 133 -10.95 -7.27 -14.08
CA ARG A 133 -11.95 -6.21 -14.28
C ARG A 133 -13.35 -6.64 -13.83
N LEU A 134 -13.58 -7.94 -13.60
CA LEU A 134 -14.88 -8.43 -13.14
C LEU A 134 -15.20 -7.91 -11.73
N PRO A 135 -16.43 -7.42 -11.51
CA PRO A 135 -16.81 -6.80 -10.23
C PRO A 135 -16.88 -7.81 -9.06
N ASN A 136 -17.24 -9.06 -9.35
CA ASN A 136 -17.46 -10.12 -8.34
C ASN A 136 -16.43 -11.25 -8.44
N LYS A 137 -15.18 -10.92 -8.78
CA LYS A 137 -14.11 -11.92 -8.84
C LYS A 137 -13.83 -12.49 -7.45
N SER A 138 -13.54 -13.79 -7.41
CA SER A 138 -13.18 -14.52 -6.20
C SER A 138 -12.15 -15.59 -6.54
N TYR A 139 -11.70 -16.35 -5.54
CA TYR A 139 -10.87 -17.54 -5.75
C TYR A 139 -11.41 -18.45 -6.88
N LYS A 140 -12.74 -18.65 -6.95
CA LYS A 140 -13.39 -19.48 -7.98
C LYS A 140 -13.19 -18.97 -9.41
N THR A 141 -12.94 -17.67 -9.59
CA THR A 141 -12.66 -17.08 -10.90
C THR A 141 -11.31 -17.56 -11.45
N TYR A 142 -10.37 -17.93 -10.56
CA TYR A 142 -9.01 -18.31 -10.92
C TYR A 142 -8.72 -19.79 -10.66
N SER A 143 -9.56 -20.50 -9.91
CA SER A 143 -9.30 -21.89 -9.49
C SER A 143 -9.13 -22.87 -10.64
N SER A 144 -9.69 -22.62 -11.83
CA SER A 144 -9.47 -23.45 -13.02
C SER A 144 -8.00 -23.49 -13.47
N TYR A 145 -7.23 -22.43 -13.16
CA TYR A 145 -5.80 -22.34 -13.49
C TYR A 145 -4.94 -23.22 -12.56
N LEU A 146 -5.45 -23.70 -11.43
CA LEU A 146 -4.77 -24.67 -10.54
C LEU A 146 -4.74 -26.10 -11.09
N SER A 147 -5.24 -26.34 -12.30
CA SER A 147 -5.23 -27.67 -12.92
C SER A 147 -3.83 -28.11 -13.36
N SER A 148 -2.92 -27.17 -13.60
CA SER A 148 -1.53 -27.44 -14.00
C SER A 148 -0.58 -26.36 -13.47
N PRO A 149 0.68 -26.72 -13.17
CA PRO A 149 1.61 -25.83 -12.48
C PRO A 149 1.98 -24.56 -13.27
N GLU A 150 2.16 -24.65 -14.60
CA GLU A 150 2.51 -23.48 -15.43
C GLU A 150 1.38 -22.42 -15.45
N PRO A 151 0.14 -22.75 -15.86
CA PRO A 151 -0.96 -21.78 -15.79
C PRO A 151 -1.23 -21.28 -14.38
N ALA A 152 -1.04 -22.10 -13.35
CA ALA A 152 -1.25 -21.70 -11.97
C ALA A 152 -0.27 -20.60 -11.54
N ALA A 153 1.02 -20.80 -11.77
CA ALA A 153 2.04 -19.81 -11.42
C ALA A 153 1.90 -18.52 -12.25
N ASN A 154 1.69 -18.63 -13.56
CA ASN A 154 1.48 -17.46 -14.43
C ASN A 154 0.20 -16.67 -14.10
N CYS A 155 -0.85 -17.38 -13.64
CA CYS A 155 -2.05 -16.75 -13.10
C CYS A 155 -1.75 -15.85 -11.91
N MET A 156 -0.96 -16.34 -10.95
CA MET A 156 -0.59 -15.57 -9.77
C MET A 156 0.36 -14.43 -10.10
N ILE A 157 1.36 -14.63 -10.96
CA ILE A 157 2.23 -13.56 -11.46
C ILE A 157 1.38 -12.41 -12.03
N THR A 158 0.38 -12.73 -12.85
CA THR A 158 -0.51 -11.72 -13.45
C THR A 158 -1.32 -10.98 -12.38
N LEU A 159 -1.97 -11.72 -11.47
CA LEU A 159 -2.84 -11.13 -10.45
C LEU A 159 -2.06 -10.32 -9.40
N ILE A 160 -0.87 -10.78 -9.03
CA ILE A 160 0.05 -10.06 -8.12
C ILE A 160 0.46 -8.73 -8.75
N ASN A 161 0.89 -8.72 -10.01
CA ASN A 161 1.24 -7.47 -10.71
C ASN A 161 0.08 -6.47 -10.75
N GLN A 162 -1.15 -6.94 -10.99
CA GLN A 162 -2.34 -6.08 -10.96
C GLN A 162 -2.65 -5.56 -9.56
N THR A 163 -2.47 -6.39 -8.53
CA THR A 163 -2.69 -6.00 -7.14
C THR A 163 -1.64 -4.99 -6.69
N ASN A 164 -0.38 -5.20 -7.06
CA ASN A 164 0.74 -4.28 -6.84
C ASN A 164 0.50 -2.91 -7.50
N PHE A 165 0.00 -2.90 -8.74
CA PHE A 165 -0.41 -1.65 -9.40
C PHE A 165 -1.50 -0.91 -8.60
N LEU A 166 -2.50 -1.62 -8.05
CA LEU A 166 -3.54 -1.00 -7.23
C LEU A 166 -2.97 -0.43 -5.91
N LEU A 167 -2.01 -1.11 -5.29
CA LEU A 167 -1.29 -0.61 -4.11
C LEU A 167 -0.49 0.66 -4.43
N ASP A 168 0.17 0.71 -5.58
CA ASP A 168 0.87 1.91 -6.05
C ASP A 168 -0.08 3.11 -6.24
N GLN A 169 -1.25 2.87 -6.84
CA GLN A 169 -2.26 3.92 -6.99
C GLN A 169 -2.81 4.37 -5.62
N GLN A 170 -2.95 3.44 -4.67
CA GLN A 170 -3.38 3.77 -3.32
C GLN A 170 -2.34 4.64 -2.60
N ILE A 171 -1.04 4.34 -2.69
CA ILE A 171 0.03 5.20 -2.14
C ILE A 171 -0.04 6.60 -2.75
N LYS A 172 -0.20 6.70 -4.07
CA LYS A 172 -0.34 8.00 -4.76
C LYS A 172 -1.54 8.79 -4.28
N ALA A 173 -2.70 8.13 -4.15
CA ALA A 173 -3.93 8.77 -3.67
C ALA A 173 -3.80 9.25 -2.22
N ILE A 174 -3.20 8.43 -1.35
CA ILE A 174 -2.93 8.80 0.04
C ILE A 174 -2.03 10.05 0.08
N ARG A 175 -0.89 10.04 -0.63
CA ARG A 175 0.02 11.19 -0.70
C ARG A 175 -0.68 12.46 -1.19
N GLY A 176 -1.42 12.37 -2.30
CA GLY A 176 -2.16 13.51 -2.86
C GLY A 176 -3.17 14.10 -1.88
N GLN A 177 -3.93 13.28 -1.16
CA GLN A 177 -4.88 13.76 -0.15
C GLN A 177 -4.19 14.51 1.01
N PHE A 178 -2.97 14.13 1.38
CA PHE A 178 -2.23 14.86 2.42
C PHE A 178 -1.56 16.13 1.91
N ASP A 179 -1.08 16.13 0.68
CA ASP A 179 -0.49 17.30 0.04
C ASP A 179 -1.55 18.39 -0.15
N GLU A 180 -2.74 18.04 -0.66
CA GLU A 180 -3.88 18.96 -0.79
C GLU A 180 -4.32 19.57 0.55
N ARG A 181 -4.20 18.81 1.64
CA ARG A 181 -4.53 19.29 3.00
C ARG A 181 -3.37 20.03 3.69
N GLY A 182 -2.19 20.07 3.07
CA GLY A 182 -0.98 20.65 3.66
C GLY A 182 -0.45 19.89 4.90
N ILE A 183 -0.78 18.60 5.03
CA ILE A 183 -0.47 17.75 6.19
C ILE A 183 0.70 16.79 5.90
N SER A 184 1.18 16.72 4.66
CA SER A 184 2.32 15.87 4.32
C SER A 184 3.58 16.30 5.09
N PRO A 185 4.50 15.37 5.43
CA PRO A 185 5.75 15.70 6.08
C PRO A 185 6.54 16.80 5.34
N GLU A 186 6.50 16.77 4.02
CA GLU A 186 7.10 17.78 3.13
C GLU A 186 6.41 19.14 3.29
N SER A 187 5.07 19.19 3.32
CA SER A 187 4.32 20.43 3.62
C SER A 187 4.68 20.99 5.01
N HIS A 188 4.80 20.14 6.03
CA HIS A 188 5.21 20.57 7.37
C HIS A 188 6.63 21.15 7.40
N GLN A 189 7.59 20.51 6.72
CA GLN A 189 8.95 21.01 6.58
C GLN A 189 8.98 22.35 5.85
N ASN A 190 8.24 22.47 4.75
CA ASN A 190 8.12 23.70 3.96
C ASN A 190 7.49 24.83 4.79
N ARG A 191 6.45 24.53 5.59
CA ARG A 191 5.83 25.50 6.50
C ARG A 191 6.79 25.96 7.60
N ALA A 192 7.54 25.04 8.20
CA ALA A 192 8.55 25.37 9.21
C ALA A 192 9.66 26.24 8.62
N ALA A 193 10.15 25.92 7.41
CA ALA A 193 11.15 26.71 6.70
C ALA A 193 10.66 28.13 6.40
N ARG A 194 9.40 28.28 5.96
CA ARG A 194 8.78 29.60 5.74
C ARG A 194 8.72 30.43 7.02
N LEU A 195 8.26 29.85 8.13
CA LEU A 195 8.19 30.54 9.43
C LEU A 195 9.59 30.97 9.93
N LEU A 196 10.61 30.13 9.73
CA LEU A 196 11.99 30.49 10.07
C LEU A 196 12.51 31.64 9.20
N ALA A 197 12.18 31.66 7.90
CA ALA A 197 12.55 32.74 7.01
C ALA A 197 11.85 34.07 7.37
N GLU A 198 10.55 34.03 7.68
CA GLU A 198 9.79 35.20 8.14
C GLU A 198 10.36 35.75 9.45
N ASN A 199 10.65 34.89 10.43
CA ASN A 199 11.26 35.32 11.69
C ASN A 199 12.63 35.99 11.48
N ARG A 200 13.48 35.45 10.60
CA ARG A 200 14.76 36.07 10.26
C ARG A 200 14.58 37.45 9.62
N LYS A 201 13.60 37.59 8.74
CA LYS A 201 13.29 38.88 8.09
C LYS A 201 12.81 39.91 9.11
N ASN A 202 11.87 39.53 9.98
CA ASN A 202 11.34 40.39 11.04
C ASN A 202 12.46 40.82 12.01
N GLN A 203 13.37 39.89 12.36
CA GLN A 203 14.53 40.19 13.19
C GLN A 203 15.46 41.22 12.52
N ALA A 204 15.77 41.03 11.23
CA ALA A 204 16.61 41.96 10.48
C ALA A 204 15.98 43.36 10.34
N GLU A 205 14.66 43.44 10.13
CA GLU A 205 13.92 44.71 10.09
C GLU A 205 13.95 45.42 11.45
N PHE A 206 13.77 44.68 12.55
CA PHE A 206 13.87 45.21 13.91
C PHE A 206 15.29 45.73 14.24
N ASP A 207 16.31 44.96 13.88
CA ASP A 207 17.71 45.34 14.09
C ASP A 207 18.07 46.60 13.28
N ALA A 208 17.58 46.71 12.04
CA ALA A 208 17.74 47.89 11.20
C ALA A 208 17.05 49.13 11.78
N TYR A 209 15.84 48.97 12.33
CA TYR A 209 15.12 50.03 13.04
C TYR A 209 15.90 50.50 14.27
N LEU A 210 16.39 49.59 15.09
CA LEU A 210 17.22 49.88 16.27
C LEU A 210 18.48 50.67 15.90
N GLN A 211 19.18 50.26 14.85
CA GLN A 211 20.35 50.96 14.32
C GLN A 211 20.03 52.41 13.91
N GLN A 212 18.91 52.63 13.23
CA GLN A 212 18.48 53.99 12.86
C GLN A 212 18.11 54.83 14.07
N PHE A 213 17.40 54.25 15.04
CA PHE A 213 17.01 54.93 16.27
C PHE A 213 18.22 55.36 17.10
N LEU A 214 19.21 54.47 17.25
CA LEU A 214 20.44 54.77 17.98
C LEU A 214 21.30 55.83 17.30
N LYS A 215 21.30 55.90 15.95
CA LYS A 215 21.98 56.98 15.19
C LYS A 215 21.28 58.34 15.28
N LYS A 216 20.02 58.39 15.69
CA LYS A 216 19.21 59.62 15.83
C LYS A 216 19.16 60.15 17.27
N LYS A 217 19.81 59.49 18.24
CA LYS A 217 19.99 60.07 19.57
C LYS A 217 21.06 61.17 19.51
N PRO A 218 20.77 62.39 20.03
CA PRO A 218 21.75 63.46 20.12
C PRO A 218 22.89 63.12 21.09
#